data_AF-A0A8X6LN44-F1
#
_entry.id   AF-A0A8X6LN44-F1
#
_cell.length_a   1.000
_cell.length_b   1.000
_cell.length_c   1.000
_cell.angle_alpha   90.00
_cell.angle_beta   90.00
_cell.angle_gamma   90.00
#
_symmetry.space_group_name_H-M   'P 1'
#
loop_
_entity.id
_entity.type
_entity.pdbx_description
1 polymer ?
#
loop_
_entity_poly.entity_id
_entity_poly.type
_entity_poly.pdbx_seq_one_letter_code
_entity_poly.pdbx_strand_id
1 'polypeptide(L)'
;MTDSVAGKPVILEGPRNVTVLSGSSVLFRCAVGGDPEPAVSWQKNGRSLHYAGHANYRVLESGDLKLDNVGLADDGLYHCIARNVKGMDYSPQARLRVEGEKKN
;
A
#
# COMPACT_ATOMS: atom_id res chain seq x y z
N MET A 1 -1.03 -10.82 -29.80
CA MET A 1 -2.14 -11.32 -28.97
C MET A 1 -1.53 -11.70 -27.64
N THR A 2 -1.53 -10.81 -26.66
CA THR A 2 -1.12 -11.16 -25.30
C THR A 2 -2.34 -11.76 -24.64
N ASP A 3 -2.27 -13.06 -24.35
CA ASP A 3 -3.31 -13.82 -23.66
C ASP A 3 -3.62 -13.11 -22.33
N SER A 4 -4.78 -12.47 -22.24
CA SER A 4 -5.28 -11.94 -20.98
C SER A 4 -5.57 -13.14 -20.11
N VAL A 5 -4.65 -13.49 -19.20
CA VAL A 5 -4.84 -14.62 -18.30
C VAL A 5 -5.99 -14.27 -17.35
N ALA A 6 -7.21 -14.65 -17.76
CA ALA A 6 -8.41 -14.59 -16.96
C ALA A 6 -8.17 -15.36 -15.65
N GLY A 7 -7.97 -14.64 -14.56
CA GLY A 7 -7.30 -15.23 -13.40
C GLY A 7 -7.70 -14.59 -12.07
N LYS A 8 -7.36 -15.31 -11.00
CA LYS A 8 -7.38 -14.73 -9.65
C LYS A 8 -6.40 -13.56 -9.58
N PRO A 9 -6.58 -12.61 -8.65
CA PRO A 9 -5.62 -11.53 -8.46
C PRO A 9 -4.25 -12.11 -8.14
N VAL A 10 -3.21 -11.43 -8.64
CA VAL A 10 -1.82 -11.71 -8.33
C VAL A 10 -1.12 -10.39 -8.07
N ILE A 11 -0.40 -10.28 -6.97
CA ILE A 11 0.44 -9.12 -6.68
C ILE A 11 1.81 -9.36 -7.32
N LEU A 12 2.11 -8.55 -8.35
CA LEU A 12 3.34 -8.62 -9.13
C LEU A 12 4.50 -7.88 -8.45
N GLU A 13 4.18 -6.77 -7.78
CA GLU A 13 5.13 -6.00 -6.98
C GLU A 13 4.43 -5.55 -5.69
N GLY A 14 5.05 -5.79 -4.54
CA GLY A 14 4.55 -5.35 -3.24
C GLY A 14 5.37 -4.21 -2.62
N PRO A 15 4.92 -3.66 -1.49
CA PRO A 15 5.61 -2.58 -0.81
C PRO A 15 6.96 -3.05 -0.23
N ARG A 16 7.87 -2.09 0.00
CA ARG A 16 9.19 -2.33 0.59
C ARG A 16 9.37 -1.47 1.84
N ASN A 17 10.17 -1.94 2.80
CA ASN A 17 10.47 -1.19 4.01
C ASN A 17 11.06 0.19 3.68
N VAL A 18 10.65 1.22 4.41
CA VAL A 18 11.13 2.58 4.23
C VAL A 18 11.25 3.29 5.58
N THR A 19 12.31 4.10 5.70
CA THR A 19 12.53 4.99 6.84
C THR A 19 12.56 6.42 6.31
N VAL A 20 11.76 7.31 6.90
CA VAL A 20 11.67 8.72 6.50
C VAL A 20 11.59 9.64 7.72
N LEU A 21 11.87 10.93 7.53
CA LEU A 21 11.63 11.94 8.55
C LEU A 21 10.15 12.33 8.57
N SER A 22 9.67 12.75 9.74
CA SER A 22 8.36 13.39 9.89
C SER A 22 8.20 14.54 8.90
N GLY A 23 7.01 14.68 8.31
CA GLY A 23 6.70 15.65 7.26
C GLY A 23 6.98 15.18 5.83
N SER A 24 7.64 14.02 5.65
CA SER A 24 7.93 13.47 4.32
C SER A 24 6.67 12.93 3.63
N SER A 25 6.76 12.74 2.30
CA SER A 25 5.80 11.93 1.54
C SER A 25 6.39 10.55 1.25
N VAL A 26 5.55 9.51 1.32
CA VAL A 26 5.92 8.11 1.06
C VAL A 26 5.03 7.53 -0.05
N LEU A 27 5.63 6.75 -0.95
CA LEU A 27 4.92 5.98 -1.96
C LEU A 27 5.23 4.49 -1.76
N PHE A 28 4.21 3.72 -1.40
CA PHE A 28 4.28 2.26 -1.36
C PHE A 28 3.71 1.67 -2.65
N ARG A 29 4.52 0.86 -3.32
CA ARG A 29 4.14 0.21 -4.57
C ARG A 29 3.22 -0.99 -4.34
N CYS A 30 2.23 -1.15 -5.20
CA CYS A 30 1.44 -2.39 -5.29
C CYS A 30 0.95 -2.60 -6.73
N ALA A 31 1.76 -3.29 -7.54
CA ALA A 31 1.37 -3.66 -8.89
C ALA A 31 0.58 -4.97 -8.86
N VAL A 32 -0.60 -4.97 -9.47
CA VAL A 32 -1.50 -6.13 -9.47
C VAL A 32 -1.82 -6.57 -10.89
N GLY A 33 -1.96 -7.88 -11.08
CA GLY A 33 -2.48 -8.51 -12.28
C GLY A 33 -3.71 -9.34 -11.94
N GLY A 34 -4.54 -9.59 -12.95
CA GLY A 34 -5.74 -10.40 -12.81
C GLY A 34 -6.81 -9.93 -13.79
N ASP A 35 -7.70 -10.84 -14.15
CA ASP A 35 -8.82 -10.52 -15.04
C ASP A 35 -10.09 -11.28 -14.58
N PRO A 36 -11.15 -10.56 -14.13
CA PRO A 36 -11.32 -9.10 -14.13
C PRO A 36 -10.30 -8.32 -13.29
N GLU A 37 -10.03 -7.06 -13.68
CA GLU A 37 -9.06 -6.17 -13.04
C GLU A 37 -9.29 -6.10 -11.51
N PRO A 38 -8.27 -6.43 -10.69
CA PRO A 38 -8.44 -6.42 -9.24
C PRO A 38 -8.52 -5.01 -8.66
N ALA A 39 -9.46 -4.80 -7.74
CA ALA A 39 -9.46 -3.63 -6.88
C ALA A 39 -8.36 -3.77 -5.81
N VAL A 40 -7.61 -2.70 -5.58
CA VAL A 40 -6.53 -2.64 -4.57
C VAL A 40 -7.01 -1.91 -3.33
N SER A 41 -6.74 -2.49 -2.17
CA SER A 41 -6.95 -1.86 -0.87
C SER A 41 -5.73 -2.05 0.02
N TRP A 42 -5.60 -1.21 1.06
CA TRP A 42 -4.44 -1.20 1.92
C TRP A 42 -4.82 -1.30 3.39
N GLN A 43 -3.96 -1.95 4.16
CA GLN A 43 -4.07 -2.01 5.61
C GLN A 43 -2.78 -1.57 6.28
N LYS A 44 -2.93 -0.98 7.46
CA LYS A 44 -1.85 -0.68 8.41
C LYS A 44 -2.12 -1.43 9.70
N ASN A 45 -1.15 -2.22 10.16
CA ASN A 45 -1.24 -3.00 11.41
C ASN A 45 -2.53 -3.85 11.49
N GLY A 46 -2.92 -4.46 10.36
CA GLY A 46 -4.12 -5.30 10.26
C GLY A 46 -5.46 -4.56 10.22
N ARG A 47 -5.46 -3.22 10.20
CA ARG A 47 -6.67 -2.39 10.08
C ARG A 47 -6.69 -1.69 8.72
N SER A 48 -7.87 -1.55 8.13
CA SER A 48 -8.03 -0.73 6.92
C SER A 48 -7.54 0.70 7.19
N LEU A 49 -6.86 1.30 6.20
CA LEU A 49 -6.30 2.65 6.33
C LEU A 49 -7.34 3.70 6.74
N HIS A 50 -8.59 3.52 6.32
CA HIS A 50 -9.69 4.40 6.71
C HIS A 50 -9.85 4.53 8.23
N TYR A 51 -9.58 3.44 8.97
CA TYR A 51 -9.64 3.41 10.43
C TYR A 51 -8.29 3.62 11.10
N ALA A 52 -7.22 3.79 10.32
CA ALA A 52 -5.84 3.84 10.82
C ALA A 52 -5.36 5.26 11.17
N GLY A 53 -6.23 6.27 10.98
CA GLY A 53 -6.06 7.61 11.54
C GLY A 53 -5.22 8.60 10.73
N HIS A 54 -4.65 8.21 9.59
CA HIS A 54 -3.94 9.14 8.71
C HIS A 54 -4.94 9.83 7.76
N ALA A 55 -5.04 11.16 7.81
CA ALA A 55 -6.01 11.91 7.01
C ALA A 55 -5.60 12.11 5.54
N ASN A 56 -4.30 12.10 5.24
CA ASN A 56 -3.74 12.53 3.96
C ASN A 56 -3.16 11.36 3.14
N TYR A 57 -3.94 10.29 2.95
CA TYR A 57 -3.56 9.20 2.06
C TYR A 57 -4.36 9.18 0.76
N ARG A 58 -3.76 8.63 -0.30
CA ARG A 58 -4.42 8.34 -1.58
C ARG A 58 -3.98 6.98 -2.08
N VAL A 59 -4.93 6.16 -2.52
CA VAL A 59 -4.64 4.98 -3.34
C VAL A 59 -4.77 5.41 -4.80
N LEU A 60 -3.69 5.30 -5.56
CA LEU A 60 -3.62 5.69 -6.97
C LEU A 60 -4.33 4.63 -7.83
N GLU A 61 -4.67 4.98 -9.07
CA GLU A 61 -5.22 4.02 -10.05
C GLU A 61 -4.27 2.84 -10.31
N SER A 62 -2.96 3.04 -10.16
CA SER A 62 -1.96 1.98 -10.23
C SER A 62 -2.03 0.96 -9.08
N GLY A 63 -2.82 1.23 -8.04
CA GLY A 63 -2.85 0.46 -6.79
C GLY A 63 -1.88 0.97 -5.72
N ASP A 64 -0.99 1.90 -6.06
CA ASP A 64 0.02 2.42 -5.13
C ASP A 64 -0.61 3.26 -4.02
N LEU A 65 -0.06 3.15 -2.81
CA LEU A 65 -0.44 3.99 -1.68
C LEU A 65 0.52 5.17 -1.56
N LYS A 66 -0.02 6.37 -1.67
CA LYS A 66 0.67 7.62 -1.35
C LYS A 66 0.24 8.14 0.02
N LEU A 67 1.19 8.39 0.90
CA LEU A 67 1.02 9.05 2.19
C LEU A 67 1.74 10.41 2.12
N ASP A 68 1.05 11.50 2.43
CA ASP A 68 1.62 12.85 2.44
C ASP A 68 1.73 13.38 3.87
N ASN A 69 2.81 14.09 4.19
CA ASN A 69 3.05 14.67 5.52
C ASN A 69 2.98 13.63 6.65
N VAL A 70 3.78 12.56 6.54
CA VAL A 70 3.76 11.46 7.51
C VAL A 70 4.26 11.90 8.89
N GLY A 71 3.60 11.47 9.95
CA GLY A 71 4.00 11.72 11.33
C GLY A 71 4.40 10.43 12.06
N LEU A 72 4.86 10.56 13.31
CA LEU A 72 5.25 9.39 14.13
C LEU A 72 4.13 8.35 14.30
N ALA A 73 2.88 8.80 14.30
CA ALA A 73 1.71 7.91 14.37
C ALA A 73 1.57 7.04 13.12
N ASP A 74 2.22 7.39 12.00
CA ASP A 74 2.18 6.64 10.74
C ASP A 74 3.12 5.44 10.70
N ASP A 75 4.01 5.28 11.70
CA ASP A 75 4.79 4.05 11.85
C ASP A 75 3.87 2.83 11.90
N GLY A 76 4.23 1.81 11.12
CA GLY A 76 3.48 0.57 11.11
C GLY A 76 3.87 -0.35 9.97
N LEU A 77 3.19 -1.48 9.95
CA LEU A 77 3.29 -2.48 8.91
C LEU A 77 2.15 -2.29 7.91
N TYR A 78 2.51 -2.05 6.67
CA TYR A 78 1.59 -1.81 5.56
C TYR A 78 1.61 -3.00 4.61
N HIS A 79 0.45 -3.40 4.11
CA HIS A 79 0.35 -4.37 3.01
C HIS A 79 -0.86 -4.06 2.14
N CYS A 80 -0.76 -4.45 0.87
CA CYS A 80 -1.85 -4.30 -0.08
C CYS A 80 -2.60 -5.62 -0.30
N ILE A 81 -3.87 -5.48 -0.63
CA ILE A 81 -4.82 -6.56 -0.84
C ILE A 81 -5.44 -6.33 -2.21
N ALA A 82 -5.22 -7.28 -3.12
CA ALA A 82 -5.82 -7.29 -4.45
C ALA A 82 -7.06 -8.18 -4.45
N ARG A 83 -8.20 -7.69 -4.93
CA ARG A 83 -9.47 -8.44 -4.93
C ARG A 83 -10.21 -8.31 -6.25
N ASN A 84 -10.67 -9.44 -6.79
CA ASN A 84 -11.68 -9.48 -7.85
C ASN A 84 -12.74 -10.53 -7.52
N VAL A 85 -13.66 -10.79 -8.45
CA VAL A 85 -14.74 -11.78 -8.27
C VAL A 85 -14.23 -13.24 -8.17
N LYS A 86 -13.00 -13.53 -8.59
CA LYS A 86 -12.39 -14.87 -8.57
C LYS A 86 -11.56 -15.14 -7.32
N GLY A 87 -11.22 -14.12 -6.54
CA GLY A 87 -10.48 -14.29 -5.28
C GLY A 87 -9.77 -13.05 -4.78
N MET A 88 -8.76 -13.29 -3.94
CA MET A 88 -7.90 -12.28 -3.33
C MET A 88 -6.45 -12.74 -3.31
N ASP A 89 -5.53 -11.78 -3.29
CA ASP A 89 -4.10 -11.98 -3.03
C ASP A 89 -3.59 -10.89 -2.07
N TYR A 90 -2.51 -11.17 -1.35
CA TYR A 90 -1.98 -10.35 -0.26
C TYR A 90 -0.48 -10.13 -0.44
N SER A 91 -0.02 -8.88 -0.34
CA SER A 91 1.41 -8.61 -0.42
C SER A 91 2.10 -9.02 0.88
N PRO A 92 3.43 -9.21 0.85
CA PRO A 92 4.23 -9.10 2.05
C PRO A 92 4.00 -7.76 2.76
N GLN A 93 4.30 -7.73 4.05
CA GLN A 93 4.24 -6.50 4.84
C GLN A 93 5.52 -5.69 4.66
N ALA A 94 5.35 -4.37 4.55
CA ALA A 94 6.42 -3.39 4.58
C ALA A 94 6.32 -2.51 5.82
N ARG A 95 7.45 -2.28 6.49
CA ARG A 95 7.57 -1.34 7.60
C ARG A 95 7.75 0.09 7.09
N LEU A 96 6.87 1.00 7.49
CA LEU A 96 7.16 2.43 7.53
C LEU A 96 7.75 2.77 8.90
N ARG A 97 8.97 3.32 8.93
CA ARG A 97 9.55 3.93 10.12
C ARG A 97 9.60 5.43 9.92
N VAL A 98 9.02 6.19 10.86
CA VAL A 98 9.08 7.65 10.84
C VAL A 98 9.98 8.11 11.97
N GLU A 99 11.01 8.87 11.62
CA GLU A 99 11.94 9.49 12.55
C GLU A 99 11.51 10.93 12.83
N GLY A 100 11.77 11.42 14.04
CA GLY A 100 11.49 12.82 14.39
C GLY A 100 12.30 13.78 13.52
N GLU A 101 11.82 15.00 13.36
CA GLU A 101 12.57 16.05 12.67
C GLU A 101 13.96 16.20 13.31
N LYS A 102 15.01 16.30 12.48
CA LYS A 102 16.34 16.66 12.98
C LYS A 102 16.23 18.07 13.57
N LYS A 103 16.21 18.16 14.90
CA LYS A 103 16.45 19.42 15.60
C LYS A 103 17.89 19.83 15.28
N ASN A 104 18.04 20.89 14.48
CA ASN A 104 19.31 21.61 14.33
C ASN A 104 19.45 22.63 15.46
#